data_AF-M1Z3W7-F1
#
_entry.id   AF-M1Z3W7-F1
#
_cell.length_a   1.000
_cell.length_b   1.000
_cell.length_c   1.000
_cell.angle_alpha   90.00
_cell.angle_beta   90.00
_cell.angle_gamma   90.00
#
_symmetry.space_group_name_H-M   'P 1'
#
loop_
_entity.id
_entity.type
_entity.pdbx_description
1 polymer ?
#
loop_
_entity_poly.entity_id
_entity_poly.type
_entity_poly.pdbx_seq_one_letter_code
_entity_poly.pdbx_strand_id
1 'polypeptide(L)'
;MKMIEYKKGYLQIISDFEIRTIMEEGPDIDLFIPLDLRTLNLYIEDMPEYMDNRIQLNEVRNIIIRFATEKNSNSCTVHFLRNIDLQSAVMNFVFNYKNHHIKLKRKEYNAEMHIISSL
;
A
#
# COMPACT_ATOMS: atom_id res chain seq x y z
N MET A 1 16.92 7.17 -8.61
CA MET A 1 15.98 7.61 -7.54
C MET A 1 16.41 6.99 -6.23
N LYS A 2 16.20 7.69 -5.11
CA LYS A 2 16.49 7.15 -3.77
C LYS A 2 15.33 6.23 -3.37
N MET A 3 15.64 4.97 -3.08
CA MET A 3 14.70 4.02 -2.49
C MET A 3 14.37 4.46 -1.05
N ILE A 4 13.09 4.44 -0.69
CA ILE A 4 12.59 4.77 0.64
C ILE A 4 12.15 3.45 1.31
N GLU A 5 12.57 3.25 2.56
CA GLU A 5 12.12 2.14 3.39
C GLU A 5 11.36 2.69 4.59
N TYR A 6 10.15 2.18 4.82
CA TYR A 6 9.39 2.37 6.06
C TYR A 6 9.28 1.04 6.79
N LYS A 7 9.62 1.04 8.08
CA LYS A 7 9.55 -0.15 8.93
C LYS A 7 9.01 0.20 10.31
N LYS A 8 7.93 -0.46 10.72
CA LYS A 8 7.37 -0.36 12.08
C LYS A 8 6.74 -1.69 12.49
N GLY A 9 7.30 -2.34 13.51
CA GLY A 9 6.91 -3.71 13.85
C GLY A 9 7.19 -4.68 12.69
N TYR A 10 6.20 -5.49 12.31
CA TYR A 10 6.27 -6.37 11.14
C TYR A 10 5.92 -5.66 9.82
N LEU A 11 5.35 -4.45 9.86
CA LEU A 11 5.03 -3.72 8.64
C LEU A 11 6.32 -3.22 8.00
N GLN A 12 6.56 -3.67 6.76
CA GLN A 12 7.67 -3.22 5.93
C GLN A 12 7.16 -2.74 4.57
N ILE A 13 7.58 -1.55 4.16
CA ILE A 13 7.24 -0.95 2.88
C ILE A 13 8.52 -0.45 2.21
N ILE A 14 8.76 -0.89 0.98
CA ILE A 14 9.87 -0.43 0.14
C ILE A 14 9.27 0.35 -1.01
N SER A 15 9.62 1.63 -1.16
CA SER A 15 8.92 2.53 -2.07
C SER A 15 9.86 3.44 -2.86
N ASP A 16 9.57 3.59 -4.15
CA ASP A 16 10.09 4.67 -5.01
C ASP A 16 9.30 5.98 -4.84
N PHE A 17 8.18 5.93 -4.11
CA PHE A 17 7.32 7.06 -3.78
C PHE A 17 7.55 7.49 -2.33
N GLU A 18 7.32 8.76 -2.04
CA GLU A 18 7.37 9.29 -0.68
C GLU A 18 6.36 8.60 0.23
N ILE A 19 6.75 8.34 1.48
CA ILE A 19 5.86 7.81 2.53
C ILE A 19 5.79 8.86 3.63
N ARG A 20 4.59 9.42 3.85
CA ARG A 20 4.35 10.42 4.91
C ARG A 20 3.47 9.81 5.99
N THR A 21 3.84 9.93 7.25
CA THR A 21 2.87 9.66 8.32
C THR A 21 1.97 10.88 8.50
N ILE A 22 0.65 10.69 8.42
CA ILE A 22 -0.33 11.79 8.50
C ILE A 22 -1.20 11.75 9.76
N MET A 23 -1.27 10.60 10.44
CA MET A 23 -1.94 10.44 11.73
C MET A 23 -1.13 9.43 12.56
N GLU A 24 -0.68 9.86 13.74
CA GLU A 24 0.02 9.00 14.72
C GLU A 24 -0.66 9.01 16.10
N GLU A 25 -1.64 9.90 16.31
CA GLU A 25 -2.34 10.05 17.58
C GLU A 25 -3.59 9.16 17.58
N GLY A 26 -3.44 7.92 18.04
CA GLY A 26 -4.56 6.97 18.12
C GLY A 26 -4.11 5.51 18.19
N PRO A 27 -5.05 4.55 18.17
CA PRO A 27 -4.73 3.12 18.08
C PRO A 27 -4.11 2.77 16.71
N ASP A 28 -4.32 3.61 15.70
CA ASP A 28 -3.89 3.39 14.32
C ASP A 28 -2.91 4.46 13.84
N ILE A 29 -2.07 4.10 12.88
CA ILE A 29 -1.22 5.01 12.11
C ILE A 29 -1.65 5.00 10.65
N ASP A 30 -1.74 6.20 10.08
CA ASP A 30 -2.00 6.39 8.65
C ASP A 30 -0.74 6.83 7.91
N LEU A 31 -0.35 6.03 6.93
CA LEU A 31 0.68 6.36 5.95
C LEU A 31 0.03 6.84 4.66
N PHE A 32 0.45 7.99 4.18
CA PHE A 32 0.02 8.59 2.92
C PHE A 32 1.12 8.50 1.88
N ILE A 33 0.78 7.96 0.71
CA ILE A 33 1.70 7.73 -0.40
C ILE A 33 1.10 8.30 -1.70
N PRO A 34 1.59 9.45 -2.20
CA PRO A 34 1.14 10.00 -3.48
C PRO A 34 1.74 9.24 -4.66
N LEU A 35 0.94 8.97 -5.71
CA LEU A 35 1.33 8.20 -6.90
C LEU A 35 1.49 9.03 -8.19
N ASP A 36 1.48 10.36 -8.10
CA ASP A 36 1.70 11.28 -9.23
C ASP A 36 0.81 11.01 -10.46
N LEU A 37 -0.48 10.75 -10.24
CA LEU A 37 -1.49 10.54 -11.30
C LEU A 37 -1.22 9.33 -12.23
N ARG A 38 -0.53 8.29 -11.75
CA ARG A 38 -0.20 7.09 -12.53
C ARG A 38 -1.28 6.01 -12.44
N THR A 39 -1.47 5.24 -13.51
CA THR A 39 -2.15 3.95 -13.43
C THR A 39 -1.41 3.05 -12.45
N LEU A 40 -2.13 2.41 -11.53
CA LEU A 40 -1.56 1.48 -10.57
C LEU A 40 -1.86 0.03 -10.98
N ASN A 41 -0.79 -0.75 -11.13
CA ASN A 41 -0.86 -2.19 -11.28
C ASN A 41 -0.59 -2.83 -9.91
N LEU A 42 -1.60 -3.46 -9.33
CA LEU A 42 -1.51 -4.20 -8.07
C LEU A 42 -1.26 -5.68 -8.37
N TYR A 43 -0.16 -6.20 -7.82
CA TYR A 43 0.21 -7.60 -7.84
C TYR A 43 0.15 -8.13 -6.41
N ILE A 44 -0.55 -9.24 -6.22
CA ILE A 44 -0.68 -9.93 -4.94
C ILE A 44 -0.15 -11.34 -5.16
N GLU A 45 0.81 -11.75 -4.35
CA GLU A 45 1.30 -13.14 -4.38
C GLU A 45 0.17 -14.11 -3.97
N ASP A 46 0.19 -15.32 -4.51
CA ASP A 46 -0.80 -16.37 -4.24
C ASP A 46 -2.26 -15.98 -4.55
N MET A 47 -2.47 -15.15 -5.59
CA MET A 47 -3.81 -14.91 -6.13
C MET A 47 -4.46 -16.23 -6.62
N PRO A 48 -5.79 -16.36 -6.51
CA PRO A 48 -6.49 -17.56 -6.99
C PRO A 48 -6.18 -17.86 -8.46
N GLU A 49 -6.02 -19.13 -8.81
CA GLU A 49 -5.61 -19.57 -10.17
C GLU A 49 -6.52 -19.10 -11.31
N TYR A 50 -7.79 -18.79 -11.01
CA TYR A 50 -8.74 -18.25 -11.99
C TYR A 50 -8.56 -16.76 -12.27
N MET A 51 -7.71 -16.06 -11.50
CA MET A 51 -7.32 -14.68 -11.71
C MET A 51 -5.88 -14.63 -12.22
N ASP A 52 -5.65 -13.78 -13.22
CA ASP A 52 -4.28 -13.38 -13.56
C ASP A 52 -3.68 -12.56 -12.40
N ASN A 53 -2.36 -12.38 -12.41
CA ASN A 53 -1.58 -11.84 -11.30
C ASN A 53 -1.77 -10.34 -11.02
N ARG A 54 -2.63 -9.64 -11.78
CA ARG A 54 -2.70 -8.18 -11.79
C ARG A 54 -4.12 -7.64 -11.70
N ILE A 55 -4.34 -6.76 -10.73
CA ILE A 55 -5.51 -5.87 -10.66
C ILE A 55 -5.06 -4.47 -11.07
N GLN A 56 -5.74 -3.85 -12.03
CA GLN A 56 -5.36 -2.53 -12.54
C GLN A 56 -6.35 -1.45 -12.08
N LEU A 57 -5.81 -0.34 -11.56
CA LEU A 57 -6.56 0.82 -11.08
C LEU A 57 -6.11 2.07 -11.86
N ASN A 58 -6.98 2.60 -12.71
CA ASN A 58 -6.60 3.64 -13.68
C ASN A 58 -6.53 5.06 -13.10
N GLU A 59 -7.26 5.31 -12.01
CA GLU A 59 -7.52 6.68 -11.53
C GLU A 59 -7.02 6.90 -10.10
N VAL A 60 -6.15 6.02 -9.59
CA VAL A 60 -5.63 6.15 -8.24
C VAL A 60 -4.55 7.22 -8.21
N ARG A 61 -4.68 8.13 -7.24
CA ARG A 61 -3.77 9.26 -7.03
C ARG A 61 -2.96 9.10 -5.77
N ASN A 62 -3.56 8.48 -4.75
CA ASN A 62 -2.93 8.31 -3.45
C ASN A 62 -3.26 6.93 -2.90
N ILE A 63 -2.35 6.40 -2.08
CA ILE A 63 -2.58 5.24 -1.24
C ILE A 63 -2.56 5.72 0.21
N ILE A 64 -3.56 5.29 0.99
CA ILE A 64 -3.49 5.32 2.45
C ILE A 64 -3.31 3.90 2.97
N ILE A 65 -2.31 3.69 3.79
CA ILE A 65 -2.12 2.43 4.53
C ILE A 65 -2.37 2.74 6.00
N ARG A 66 -3.49 2.25 6.52
CA ARG A 66 -3.85 2.34 7.93
C ARG A 66 -3.49 1.05 8.63
N PHE A 67 -2.69 1.11 9.68
CA PHE A 67 -2.33 -0.08 10.47
C PHE A 67 -2.41 0.19 11.96
N ALA A 68 -2.83 -0.82 12.72
CA ALA A 68 -2.93 -0.75 14.16
C ALA A 68 -1.54 -0.77 14.81
N THR A 69 -1.38 0.02 15.86
CA THR A 69 -0.20 0.06 16.72
C THR A 69 -0.30 -0.90 17.91
N GLU A 70 -1.49 -1.45 18.15
CA GLU A 70 -1.75 -2.40 19.21
C GLU A 70 -0.86 -3.66 19.08
N LYS A 71 -0.36 -4.12 20.21
CA LYS A 71 0.55 -5.28 20.28
C LYS A 71 -0.16 -6.52 19.71
N ASN A 72 0.49 -7.20 18.76
CA ASN A 72 -0.01 -8.37 18.02
C ASN A 72 -1.11 -8.12 16.98
N SER A 73 -1.50 -6.87 16.71
CA SER A 73 -2.37 -6.55 15.58
C SER A 73 -1.56 -6.37 14.31
N ASN A 74 -1.48 -7.42 13.47
CA ASN A 74 -0.72 -7.40 12.22
C ASN A 74 -1.61 -7.15 11.00
N SER A 75 -2.73 -6.45 11.18
CA SER A 75 -3.67 -6.13 10.10
C SER A 75 -3.49 -4.70 9.65
N CYS A 76 -3.51 -4.46 8.35
CA CYS A 76 -3.63 -3.12 7.80
C CYS A 76 -4.69 -3.07 6.71
N THR A 77 -5.29 -1.89 6.57
CA THR A 77 -6.20 -1.56 5.49
C THR A 77 -5.47 -0.69 4.48
N VAL A 78 -5.50 -1.10 3.22
CA VAL A 78 -4.96 -0.32 2.11
C VAL A 78 -6.13 0.33 1.37
N HIS A 79 -6.16 1.65 1.34
CA HIS A 79 -7.14 2.44 0.60
C HIS A 79 -6.49 3.05 -0.64
N PHE A 80 -7.11 2.84 -1.80
CA PHE A 80 -6.70 3.46 -3.05
C PHE A 80 -7.65 4.61 -3.36
N LEU A 81 -7.13 5.83 -3.38
CA LEU A 81 -7.95 7.04 -3.45
C LEU A 81 -7.86 7.70 -4.82
N ARG A 82 -9.00 8.17 -5.34
CA ARG A 82 -9.06 9.04 -6.52
C ARG A 82 -8.65 10.48 -6.21
N ASN A 83 -8.88 10.94 -4.98
CA ASN A 83 -8.53 12.27 -4.49
C ASN A 83 -7.79 12.15 -3.15
N ILE A 84 -7.52 13.27 -2.47
CA ILE A 84 -6.86 13.23 -1.15
C ILE A 84 -7.79 12.77 -0.01
N ASP A 85 -9.10 12.91 -0.20
CA ASP A 85 -10.11 12.54 0.78
C ASP A 85 -10.26 11.01 0.89
N LEU A 86 -10.31 10.47 2.11
CA LEU A 86 -10.52 9.03 2.37
C LEU A 86 -11.87 8.53 1.81
N GLN A 87 -12.90 9.39 1.77
CA GLN A 87 -14.19 9.04 1.13
C GLN A 87 -14.07 8.84 -0.39
N SER A 88 -12.96 9.25 -1.00
CA SER A 88 -12.68 9.03 -2.42
C SER A 88 -12.04 7.68 -2.72
N ALA A 89 -12.06 6.74 -1.77
CA ALA A 89 -11.58 5.39 -1.97
C ALA A 89 -12.37 4.70 -3.10
N VAL A 90 -11.65 4.25 -4.12
CA VAL A 90 -12.21 3.46 -5.24
C VAL A 90 -12.09 1.97 -5.02
N MET A 91 -11.12 1.57 -4.20
CA MET A 91 -10.92 0.20 -3.77
C MET A 91 -10.22 0.24 -2.42
N ASN A 92 -10.52 -0.74 -1.58
CA ASN A 92 -9.73 -1.02 -0.41
C ASN A 92 -9.71 -2.52 -0.15
N PHE A 93 -8.69 -2.98 0.57
CA PHE A 93 -8.66 -4.32 1.13
C PHE A 93 -7.93 -4.30 2.47
N VAL A 94 -8.15 -5.36 3.24
CA VAL A 94 -7.48 -5.59 4.52
C VAL A 94 -6.59 -6.81 4.34
N PHE A 95 -5.36 -6.75 4.83
CA PHE A 95 -4.48 -7.93 4.82
C PHE A 95 -3.58 -8.01 6.06
N ASN A 96 -3.11 -9.22 6.34
CA ASN A 96 -2.19 -9.49 7.42
C ASN A 96 -0.74 -9.31 6.94
N TYR A 97 -0.07 -8.28 7.43
CA TYR A 97 1.29 -7.94 7.02
C TYR A 97 2.38 -8.69 7.78
N LYS A 98 2.06 -9.58 8.73
CA LYS A 98 3.05 -10.24 9.61
C LYS A 98 4.19 -10.91 8.84
N ASN A 99 3.84 -11.62 7.77
CA ASN A 99 4.76 -12.36 6.91
C ASN A 99 4.76 -11.81 5.48
N HIS A 100 4.42 -10.53 5.29
CA HIS A 100 4.38 -9.91 3.98
C HIS A 100 5.03 -8.53 4.03
N HIS A 101 5.52 -8.05 2.89
CA HIS A 101 5.95 -6.68 2.72
C HIS A 101 5.30 -6.07 1.47
N ILE A 102 5.18 -4.74 1.50
CA ILE A 102 4.68 -3.98 0.36
C ILE A 102 5.86 -3.42 -0.41
N LYS A 103 5.84 -3.54 -1.74
CA LYS A 103 6.80 -2.88 -2.62
C LYS A 103 6.10 -1.99 -3.63
N LEU A 104 6.44 -0.70 -3.61
CA LEU A 104 5.91 0.30 -4.54
C LEU A 104 7.02 0.75 -5.48
N LYS A 105 6.84 0.47 -6.77
CA LYS A 105 7.81 0.82 -7.82
C LYS A 105 7.26 1.88 -8.74
N ARG A 106 8.09 2.85 -9.07
CA ARG A 106 7.80 3.81 -10.13
C ARG A 106 8.33 3.27 -11.45
N LYS A 107 7.45 3.10 -12.42
CA LYS A 107 7.82 2.81 -13.81
C LYS A 107 7.62 4.08 -14.65
N GLU A 108 8.09 4.03 -15.89
CA GLU A 108 7.98 5.14 -16.83
C GLU A 108 6.51 5.58 -17.01
N TYR A 109 5.61 4.62 -17.22
CA TYR A 109 4.19 4.88 -17.55
C TYR A 109 3.17 4.48 -16.48
N ASN A 110 3.59 3.75 -15.44
CA ASN A 110 2.69 3.27 -14.39
C ASN A 110 3.39 3.21 -13.03
N ALA A 111 2.59 2.98 -11.99
CA ALA A 111 3.07 2.54 -10.69
C ALA A 111 2.77 1.05 -10.53
N GLU A 112 3.63 0.34 -9.81
CA GLU A 112 3.37 -1.03 -9.41
C GLU A 112 3.34 -1.11 -7.89
N MET A 113 2.32 -1.77 -7.34
CA MET A 113 2.29 -2.21 -5.95
C MET A 113 2.36 -3.73 -5.94
N HIS A 114 3.29 -4.27 -5.16
CA HIS A 114 3.43 -5.70 -4.95
C HIS A 114 3.21 -6.01 -3.48
N ILE A 115 2.37 -7.00 -3.17
CA ILE A 115 2.29 -7.63 -1.84
C ILE A 115 2.95 -8.99 -1.96
N ILE A 116 4.06 -9.18 -1.23
CA ILE A 116 4.95 -10.32 -1.37
C ILE A 116 5.22 -10.90 0.02
N SER A 117 5.29 -12.21 0.11
CA SER A 117 5.68 -12.95 1.30
C SER A 117 7.11 -12.62 1.71
N SER A 118 7.31 -12.47 3.01
CA SER A 118 8.62 -12.34 3.62
C SER A 118 9.14 -13.74 3.94
N LEU A 119 10.37 -14.04 3.52
CA LEU A 119 11.08 -15.29 3.85
C LEU A 119 11.35 -15.42 5.36
#